data_AF-A0A0F7D410-F1
#
_entry.id   AF-A0A0F7D410-F1
#
_cell.length_a   1.000
_cell.length_b   1.000
_cell.length_c   1.000
_cell.angle_alpha   90.00
_cell.angle_beta   90.00
_cell.angle_gamma   90.00
#
_symmetry.space_group_name_H-M   'P 1'
#
loop_
_entity.id
_entity.type
_entity.pdbx_description
1 polymer ?
#
loop_
_entity_poly.entity_id
_entity_poly.type
_entity_poly.pdbx_seq_one_letter_code
_entity_poly.pdbx_strand_id
1 'polypeptide(L)'
;MLNRFEVSQNINEDYTYSYQFEDNLVFNYQHEHIFNIVNKNDMTIACYGYCFDTREPKTTTLATLDEVLEQNNFEEDIKYLNGHYILLYNISGEWKLSTDAVSITPVYVDSEKKLVFSSSDEEEVVSLNSNIELNLKDFTFTRMEKPTNKLADERIERIILDAVKNQYKYFEDKDLTINFRRNKMNKALISILYRALRDKALNLRQKDEISLKVGKWLERDYQMHLMEQEEPSSDYICNVHLMDYQAYRNNEVDLSEDELEQFREEGLLKDEETTKWCNIEYNLKNNLKYRQEDKPQLIFDPFNVRIIQECIYHYDDIKTFNPLNRIIKILHPIIDFYDFASGMTLSQKYDRLLASNKKLKEEARNSIKNFEFIQEAKEEGIKLSNNLGGQLQEKGITVYPASIQISKDDIFEIEYTKKGHGLVLLETFFDNPKNAHRIKIELNEEVFNINEFMDGKFINVESTLRLKMYYERDYNAASWQKAGRIMIKEID
;
A
#
# COMPACT_ATOMS: atom_id res chain seq x y z
N MET A 1 5.76 29.69 0.86
CA MET A 1 6.23 28.69 -0.12
C MET A 1 7.62 29.07 -0.60
N LEU A 2 8.56 28.11 -0.74
CA LEU A 2 9.95 28.37 -1.17
C LEU A 2 9.99 28.81 -2.64
N ASN A 3 9.18 28.11 -3.41
CA ASN A 3 8.81 28.28 -4.80
C ASN A 3 7.82 29.44 -5.05
N ARG A 4 7.77 30.48 -4.19
CA ARG A 4 6.97 31.69 -4.49
C ARG A 4 7.65 32.49 -5.62
N PHE A 5 6.93 32.76 -6.70
CA PHE A 5 7.40 33.55 -7.84
C PHE A 5 6.27 34.33 -8.52
N GLU A 6 6.67 35.33 -9.31
CA GLU A 6 5.86 36.03 -10.30
C GLU A 6 6.68 36.24 -11.58
N VAL A 7 6.05 36.12 -12.75
CA VAL A 7 6.56 36.59 -14.04
C VAL A 7 5.68 37.73 -14.52
N SER A 8 6.28 38.87 -14.81
CA SER A 8 5.57 40.08 -15.22
C SER A 8 6.47 40.98 -16.09
N GLN A 9 5.99 42.18 -16.42
CA GLN A 9 6.76 43.17 -17.20
C GLN A 9 7.56 44.14 -16.32
N ASN A 10 7.48 44.03 -14.99
CA ASN A 10 8.05 44.99 -14.05
C ASN A 10 8.73 44.27 -12.88
N ILE A 11 9.66 44.97 -12.22
CA ILE A 11 10.18 44.54 -10.93
C ILE A 11 9.08 44.73 -9.89
N ASN A 12 8.78 43.67 -9.13
CA ASN A 12 7.83 43.72 -8.01
C ASN A 12 8.61 43.71 -6.68
N GLU A 13 8.50 44.78 -5.91
CA GLU A 13 9.18 44.99 -4.63
C GLU A 13 8.69 44.04 -3.49
N ASP A 14 7.56 43.34 -3.68
CA ASP A 14 7.09 42.29 -2.77
C ASP A 14 7.97 41.02 -2.79
N TYR A 15 8.88 40.92 -3.77
CA TYR A 15 9.84 39.84 -3.91
C TYR A 15 11.26 40.31 -3.55
N THR A 16 12.04 39.41 -2.95
CA THR A 16 13.41 39.75 -2.51
C THR A 16 14.42 39.84 -3.66
N TYR A 17 14.15 39.16 -4.77
CA TYR A 17 15.02 39.12 -5.93
C TYR A 17 14.20 39.24 -7.23
N SER A 18 14.83 39.82 -8.25
CA SER A 18 14.26 39.91 -9.60
C SER A 18 15.35 39.67 -10.62
N TYR A 19 15.04 38.93 -11.69
CA TYR A 19 15.90 38.78 -12.85
C TYR A 19 15.17 39.32 -14.09
N GLN A 20 15.79 40.28 -14.77
CA GLN A 20 15.25 40.87 -16.00
C GLN A 20 15.88 40.17 -17.21
N PHE A 21 15.03 39.57 -18.02
CA PHE A 21 15.36 39.02 -19.33
C PHE A 21 15.19 40.08 -20.42
N GLU A 22 15.41 39.68 -21.68
CA GLU A 22 15.08 40.48 -22.85
C GLU A 22 13.54 40.71 -22.97
N ASP A 23 13.12 41.58 -23.89
CA ASP A 23 11.72 41.98 -24.11
C ASP A 23 10.98 42.59 -22.88
N ASN A 24 11.72 43.06 -21.88
CA ASN A 24 11.21 43.54 -20.58
C ASN A 24 10.49 42.47 -19.75
N LEU A 25 10.77 41.18 -19.99
CA LEU A 25 10.27 40.11 -19.14
C LEU A 25 11.04 40.07 -17.82
N VAL A 26 10.34 40.08 -16.69
CA VAL A 26 10.93 40.04 -15.34
C VAL A 26 10.42 38.82 -14.60
N PHE A 27 11.34 38.05 -14.01
CA PHE A 27 11.03 36.96 -13.09
C PHE A 27 11.36 37.43 -11.67
N ASN A 28 10.33 37.64 -10.85
CA ASN A 28 10.38 38.07 -9.46
C ASN A 28 10.28 36.84 -8.54
N TYR A 29 11.17 36.70 -7.57
CA TYR A 29 11.30 35.47 -6.77
C TYR A 29 11.84 35.69 -5.36
N GLN A 30 11.58 34.70 -4.50
CA GLN A 30 11.83 34.82 -3.06
C GLN A 30 13.20 34.29 -2.62
N HIS A 31 13.79 33.32 -3.33
CA HIS A 31 14.99 32.59 -2.90
C HIS A 31 16.02 32.37 -4.02
N GLU A 32 17.16 33.06 -3.96
CA GLU A 32 18.24 32.99 -4.97
C GLU A 32 18.88 31.60 -5.12
N HIS A 33 19.08 30.86 -4.03
CA HIS A 33 19.77 29.56 -4.07
C HIS A 33 19.06 28.45 -4.88
N ILE A 34 17.79 28.67 -5.28
CA ILE A 34 17.04 27.78 -6.18
C ILE A 34 16.77 28.40 -7.56
N PHE A 35 17.26 29.61 -7.84
CA PHE A 35 17.18 30.23 -9.16
C PHE A 35 18.47 29.92 -9.95
N ASN A 36 18.34 29.21 -11.07
CA ASN A 36 19.45 28.80 -11.92
C ASN A 36 19.18 29.28 -13.34
N ILE A 37 20.19 29.84 -14.02
CA ILE A 37 20.09 30.31 -15.41
C ILE A 37 21.32 29.91 -16.20
N VAL A 38 21.13 29.48 -17.45
CA VAL A 38 22.18 29.22 -18.43
C VAL A 38 21.84 29.92 -19.74
N ASN A 39 22.83 30.60 -20.31
CA ASN A 39 22.76 31.25 -21.63
C ASN A 39 23.80 30.60 -22.54
N LYS A 40 23.41 30.08 -23.71
CA LYS A 40 24.31 29.51 -24.72
C LYS A 40 23.87 29.96 -26.12
N ASN A 41 24.76 30.65 -26.83
CA ASN A 41 24.43 31.31 -28.10
C ASN A 41 23.21 32.23 -27.92
N ASP A 42 22.23 32.17 -28.82
CA ASP A 42 20.95 32.90 -28.73
C ASP A 42 19.88 32.16 -27.89
N MET A 43 20.27 31.11 -27.15
CA MET A 43 19.37 30.29 -26.33
C MET A 43 19.55 30.59 -24.84
N THR A 44 18.44 30.67 -24.11
CA THR A 44 18.41 30.84 -22.65
C THR A 44 17.49 29.82 -22.00
N ILE A 45 17.89 29.28 -20.84
CA ILE A 45 17.02 28.52 -19.95
C ILE A 45 17.21 28.99 -18.50
N ALA A 46 16.11 29.15 -17.78
CA ALA A 46 16.07 29.45 -16.37
C ALA A 46 15.15 28.45 -15.64
N CYS A 47 15.60 27.98 -14.49
CA CYS A 47 14.88 27.07 -13.61
C CYS A 47 14.77 27.69 -12.22
N TYR A 48 13.54 27.80 -11.72
CA TYR A 48 13.28 28.14 -10.33
C TYR A 48 12.79 26.89 -9.58
N GLY A 49 13.60 26.42 -8.64
CA GLY A 49 13.46 25.12 -7.99
C GLY A 49 14.66 24.22 -8.31
N TYR A 50 14.41 22.95 -8.63
CA TYR A 50 15.46 22.03 -9.05
C TYR A 50 14.99 21.06 -10.13
N CYS A 51 15.90 20.66 -11.01
CA CYS A 51 15.68 19.60 -11.99
C CYS A 51 16.96 18.81 -12.28
N PHE A 52 16.78 17.58 -12.76
CA PHE A 52 17.86 16.75 -13.30
C PHE A 52 17.34 15.85 -14.43
N ASP A 53 18.18 15.56 -15.42
CA ASP A 53 17.87 14.57 -16.46
C ASP A 53 17.93 13.16 -15.87
N THR A 54 16.84 12.41 -15.94
CA THR A 54 16.74 11.04 -15.42
C THR A 54 17.65 10.02 -16.11
N ARG A 55 18.05 10.29 -17.36
CA ARG A 55 18.90 9.41 -18.17
C ARG A 55 20.31 9.38 -17.59
N GLU A 56 20.93 10.54 -17.42
CA GLU A 56 22.25 10.72 -16.80
C GLU A 56 22.28 11.91 -15.83
N PRO A 57 21.71 11.76 -14.60
CA PRO A 57 21.60 12.86 -13.65
C PRO A 57 22.95 13.48 -13.27
N LYS A 58 23.05 14.79 -13.41
CA LYS A 58 24.15 15.59 -12.84
C LYS A 58 23.92 15.78 -11.34
N THR A 59 24.89 16.38 -10.65
CA THR A 59 24.78 16.73 -9.23
C THR A 59 24.18 18.12 -8.97
N THR A 60 23.93 18.93 -10.01
CA THR A 60 23.35 20.27 -9.87
C THR A 60 22.35 20.58 -10.98
N THR A 61 21.36 21.43 -10.66
CA THR A 61 20.40 21.99 -11.62
C THR A 61 21.14 22.70 -12.76
N LEU A 62 22.08 23.60 -12.43
CA LEU A 62 22.86 24.36 -13.42
C LEU A 62 23.56 23.45 -14.45
N ALA A 63 24.21 22.37 -14.02
CA ALA A 63 24.88 21.44 -14.93
C ALA A 63 23.90 20.61 -15.78
N THR A 64 22.68 20.38 -15.30
CA THR A 64 21.61 19.75 -16.10
C THR A 64 21.14 20.72 -17.20
N LEU A 65 20.84 21.97 -16.83
CA LEU A 65 20.42 23.01 -17.78
C LEU A 65 21.47 23.25 -18.88
N ASP A 66 22.74 23.23 -18.49
CA ASP A 66 23.88 23.43 -19.38
C ASP A 66 24.02 22.32 -20.44
N GLU A 67 23.71 21.07 -20.08
CA GLU A 67 23.70 19.92 -20.99
C GLU A 67 22.42 19.86 -21.85
N VAL A 68 21.25 20.25 -21.31
CA VAL A 68 19.99 20.31 -22.08
C VAL A 68 20.08 21.35 -23.19
N LEU A 69 20.76 22.49 -22.98
CA LEU A 69 21.03 23.48 -24.02
C LEU A 69 22.10 23.08 -25.05
N GLU A 70 22.90 22.04 -24.80
CA GLU A 70 23.86 21.53 -25.79
C GLU A 70 23.25 20.56 -26.80
N GLN A 71 22.08 20.00 -26.49
CA GLN A 71 21.45 18.96 -27.29
C GLN A 71 20.51 19.57 -28.34
N ASN A 72 20.59 19.07 -29.57
CA ASN A 72 19.78 19.53 -30.70
C ASN A 72 18.30 19.08 -30.63
N ASN A 73 17.79 18.66 -29.46
CA ASN A 73 16.47 18.05 -29.32
C ASN A 73 15.74 18.45 -28.01
N PHE A 74 15.86 19.73 -27.64
CA PHE A 74 15.30 20.33 -26.44
C PHE A 74 13.91 19.83 -26.03
N GLU A 75 12.95 19.79 -26.96
CA GLU A 75 11.55 19.41 -26.71
C GLU A 75 11.37 17.94 -26.28
N GLU A 76 12.28 17.04 -26.68
CA GLU A 76 12.32 15.66 -26.19
C GLU A 76 13.10 15.57 -24.87
N ASP A 77 14.19 16.33 -24.73
CA ASP A 77 15.06 16.28 -23.55
C ASP A 77 14.35 16.77 -22.28
N ILE A 78 13.51 17.81 -22.38
CA ILE A 78 12.68 18.28 -21.24
C ILE A 78 11.70 17.22 -20.71
N LYS A 79 11.37 16.16 -21.48
CA LYS A 79 10.49 15.08 -21.03
C LYS A 79 11.15 14.13 -20.03
N TYR A 80 12.49 14.10 -20.01
CA TYR A 80 13.29 13.27 -19.11
C TYR A 80 13.71 14.03 -17.84
N LEU A 81 13.38 15.31 -17.72
CA LEU A 81 13.59 16.06 -16.48
C LEU A 81 12.68 15.54 -15.37
N ASN A 82 13.27 15.30 -14.20
CA ASN A 82 12.56 15.15 -12.93
C ASN A 82 12.94 16.32 -12.01
N GLY A 83 12.02 16.74 -11.15
CA GLY A 83 12.30 17.60 -10.03
C GLY A 83 11.05 18.29 -9.49
N HIS A 84 11.25 19.50 -9.00
CA HIS A 84 10.20 20.43 -8.59
C HIS A 84 10.63 21.81 -9.08
N TYR A 85 10.05 22.26 -10.20
CA TYR A 85 10.56 23.41 -10.92
C TYR A 85 9.51 24.17 -11.72
N ILE A 86 9.80 25.45 -11.91
CA ILE A 86 9.26 26.29 -12.99
C ILE A 86 10.39 26.51 -13.99
N LEU A 87 10.14 26.25 -15.26
CA LEU A 87 11.10 26.42 -16.34
C LEU A 87 10.67 27.58 -17.25
N LEU A 88 11.51 28.60 -17.36
CA LEU A 88 11.41 29.61 -18.42
C LEU A 88 12.50 29.34 -19.43
N TYR A 89 12.19 29.43 -20.71
CA TYR A 89 13.20 29.23 -21.74
C TYR A 89 12.89 30.02 -23.02
N ASN A 90 13.95 30.30 -23.77
CA ASN A 90 13.90 30.90 -25.09
C ASN A 90 14.92 30.16 -25.96
N ILE A 91 14.44 29.30 -26.86
CA ILE A 91 15.27 28.51 -27.79
C ILE A 91 15.13 29.01 -29.24
N SER A 92 14.00 29.63 -29.56
CA SER A 92 13.56 29.95 -30.93
C SER A 92 13.21 31.42 -31.13
N GLY A 93 13.66 32.32 -30.24
CA GLY A 93 13.27 33.73 -30.23
C GLY A 93 11.91 34.00 -29.58
N GLU A 94 11.38 33.06 -28.81
CA GLU A 94 10.12 33.17 -28.07
C GLU A 94 10.28 32.63 -26.65
N TRP A 95 9.86 33.44 -25.67
CA TRP A 95 9.84 33.07 -24.26
C TRP A 95 8.66 32.15 -23.96
N LYS A 96 8.95 30.93 -23.51
CA LYS A 96 7.97 29.94 -23.06
C LYS A 96 8.15 29.62 -21.58
N LEU A 97 7.06 29.21 -20.94
CA LEU A 97 7.03 28.73 -19.56
C LEU A 97 6.41 27.33 -19.50
N SER A 98 7.07 26.42 -18.80
CA SER A 98 6.53 25.09 -18.45
C SER A 98 6.89 24.70 -17.01
N THR A 99 6.23 23.67 -16.48
CA THR A 99 6.37 23.19 -15.10
C THR A 99 7.02 21.81 -15.04
N ASP A 100 7.20 21.28 -13.82
CA ASP A 100 7.39 19.84 -13.62
C ASP A 100 6.17 19.00 -14.04
N ALA A 101 6.32 17.68 -14.12
CA ALA A 101 5.33 16.81 -14.77
C ALA A 101 3.93 16.80 -14.11
N VAL A 102 3.75 17.29 -12.88
CA VAL A 102 2.41 17.44 -12.27
C VAL A 102 2.12 18.85 -11.75
N SER A 103 2.96 19.82 -12.07
CA SER A 103 2.95 21.15 -11.46
C SER A 103 2.85 21.02 -9.93
N ILE A 104 3.89 20.48 -9.29
CA ILE A 104 3.97 20.41 -7.82
C ILE A 104 3.81 21.83 -7.24
N THR A 105 4.46 22.82 -7.87
CA THR A 105 4.10 24.25 -7.71
C THR A 105 2.82 24.53 -8.53
N PRO A 106 1.71 24.97 -7.91
CA PRO A 106 0.59 25.53 -8.66
C PRO A 106 1.03 26.78 -9.42
N VAL A 107 0.60 26.91 -10.67
CA VAL A 107 0.86 28.08 -11.50
C VAL A 107 -0.47 28.65 -11.96
N TYR A 108 -0.62 29.96 -11.79
CA TYR A 108 -1.80 30.74 -12.19
C TYR A 108 -1.38 31.76 -13.24
N VAL A 109 -2.28 32.04 -14.18
CA VAL A 109 -2.04 32.93 -15.31
C VAL A 109 -3.19 33.92 -15.42
N ASP A 110 -2.82 35.20 -15.49
CA ASP A 110 -3.71 36.31 -15.80
C ASP A 110 -3.26 36.91 -17.14
N SER A 111 -3.96 36.54 -18.20
CA SER A 111 -3.62 36.97 -19.56
C SER A 111 -3.98 38.43 -19.85
N GLU A 112 -4.85 39.06 -19.05
CA GLU A 112 -5.21 40.48 -19.21
C GLU A 112 -4.14 41.38 -18.60
N LYS A 113 -3.73 41.09 -17.36
CA LYS A 113 -2.66 41.80 -16.65
C LYS A 113 -1.26 41.38 -17.13
N LYS A 114 -1.15 40.30 -17.92
CA LYS A 114 0.09 39.64 -18.36
C LYS A 114 0.98 39.21 -17.20
N LEU A 115 0.38 38.46 -16.27
CA LEU A 115 1.04 37.95 -15.06
C LEU A 115 0.99 36.42 -15.01
N VAL A 116 2.05 35.82 -14.45
CA VAL A 116 2.10 34.40 -14.09
C VAL A 116 2.61 34.31 -12.65
N PHE A 117 1.98 33.54 -11.78
CA PHE A 117 2.36 33.52 -10.36
C PHE A 117 2.01 32.21 -9.64
N SER A 118 2.63 31.98 -8.48
CA SER A 118 2.55 30.71 -7.72
C SER A 118 1.36 30.58 -6.75
N SER A 119 0.61 31.65 -6.50
CA SER A 119 -0.40 31.70 -5.43
C SER A 119 -1.50 32.72 -5.76
N SER A 120 -2.75 32.26 -5.91
CA SER A 120 -3.90 33.14 -6.11
C SER A 120 -4.75 33.28 -4.86
N ASP A 121 -5.09 34.52 -4.52
CA ASP A 121 -6.25 34.89 -3.70
C ASP A 121 -7.42 35.41 -4.59
N GLU A 122 -7.24 35.45 -5.92
CA GLU A 122 -8.22 35.93 -6.92
C GLU A 122 -9.03 34.76 -7.51
N GLU A 123 -10.34 34.96 -7.72
CA GLU A 123 -11.29 33.95 -8.24
C GLU A 123 -11.24 33.78 -9.78
N GLU A 124 -10.76 34.77 -10.54
CA GLU A 124 -10.87 34.84 -12.01
C GLU A 124 -9.56 34.49 -12.77
N VAL A 125 -8.71 33.61 -12.24
CA VAL A 125 -7.40 33.27 -12.86
C VAL A 125 -7.25 31.80 -13.26
N VAL A 126 -6.67 31.57 -14.45
CA VAL A 126 -6.54 30.23 -15.03
C VAL A 126 -5.36 29.49 -14.40
N SER A 127 -5.59 28.28 -13.88
CA SER A 127 -4.50 27.45 -13.34
C SER A 127 -3.90 26.53 -14.41
N LEU A 128 -2.63 26.79 -14.74
CA LEU A 128 -1.84 26.09 -15.76
C LEU A 128 -1.67 24.60 -15.42
N ASN A 129 -2.21 23.74 -16.29
CA ASN A 129 -2.05 22.30 -16.20
C ASN A 129 -0.64 21.88 -16.66
N SER A 130 -0.06 20.90 -15.98
CA SER A 130 1.29 20.35 -16.23
C SER A 130 1.65 20.04 -17.68
N ASN A 131 0.68 19.65 -18.52
CA ASN A 131 0.89 19.30 -19.93
C ASN A 131 0.76 20.50 -20.90
N ILE A 132 0.69 21.72 -20.38
CA ILE A 132 0.53 22.95 -21.15
C ILE A 132 1.80 23.82 -21.00
N GLU A 133 2.22 24.41 -22.12
CA GLU A 133 3.22 25.47 -22.18
C GLU A 133 2.55 26.80 -22.48
N LEU A 134 2.99 27.84 -21.77
CA LEU A 134 2.55 29.21 -21.96
C LEU A 134 3.58 29.99 -22.77
N ASN A 135 3.17 30.63 -23.86
CA ASN A 135 3.98 31.63 -24.56
C ASN A 135 3.84 32.98 -23.83
N LEU A 136 4.95 33.51 -23.29
CA LEU A 136 4.95 34.71 -22.44
C LEU A 136 4.82 36.03 -23.24
N LYS A 137 4.83 35.98 -24.57
CA LYS A 137 4.72 37.16 -25.45
C LYS A 137 3.25 37.55 -25.68
N ASP A 138 2.43 36.55 -26.02
CA ASP A 138 1.01 36.70 -26.37
C ASP A 138 0.05 36.01 -25.39
N PHE A 139 0.58 35.33 -24.36
CA PHE A 139 -0.17 34.59 -23.34
C PHE A 139 -1.05 33.47 -23.93
N THR A 140 -0.62 32.90 -25.06
CA THR A 140 -1.25 31.72 -25.66
C THR A 140 -0.77 30.42 -25.01
N PHE A 141 -1.70 29.47 -24.90
CA PHE A 141 -1.45 28.13 -24.37
C PHE A 141 -1.26 27.12 -25.49
N THR A 142 -0.22 26.31 -25.40
CA THR A 142 0.04 25.18 -26.29
C THR A 142 0.14 23.89 -25.48
N ARG A 143 -0.34 22.77 -26.02
CA ARG A 143 -0.31 21.48 -25.34
C ARG A 143 0.90 20.70 -25.83
N MET A 144 1.72 20.17 -24.91
CA MET A 144 2.90 19.39 -25.29
C MET A 144 2.49 18.14 -26.07
N GLU A 145 3.22 17.82 -27.14
CA GLU A 145 2.97 16.61 -27.93
C GLU A 145 3.25 15.34 -27.12
N LYS A 146 2.27 14.45 -27.05
CA LYS A 146 2.40 13.12 -26.44
C LYS A 146 2.54 12.05 -27.54
N PRO A 147 3.43 11.05 -27.37
CA PRO A 147 3.65 10.01 -28.38
C PRO A 147 2.43 9.07 -28.50
N THR A 148 1.76 9.09 -29.65
CA THR A 148 0.51 8.35 -29.94
C THR A 148 0.63 6.81 -30.01
N ASN A 149 1.79 6.24 -29.69
CA ASN A 149 2.07 4.82 -29.86
C ASN A 149 1.66 4.00 -28.63
N LYS A 150 0.64 3.14 -28.76
CA LYS A 150 0.35 2.12 -27.75
C LYS A 150 1.55 1.18 -27.56
N LEU A 151 2.09 1.17 -26.35
CA LEU A 151 3.19 0.29 -25.94
C LEU A 151 2.65 -0.92 -25.18
N ALA A 152 3.37 -2.05 -25.26
CA ALA A 152 3.10 -3.21 -24.42
C ALA A 152 3.64 -3.00 -23.00
N ASP A 153 2.96 -3.56 -21.99
CA ASP A 153 3.27 -3.45 -20.56
C ASP A 153 4.76 -3.58 -20.21
N GLU A 154 5.45 -4.60 -20.75
CA GLU A 154 6.87 -4.83 -20.47
C GLU A 154 7.77 -3.67 -20.97
N ARG A 155 7.39 -3.02 -22.07
CA ARG A 155 8.09 -1.82 -22.56
C ARG A 155 7.84 -0.63 -21.65
N ILE A 156 6.60 -0.46 -21.17
CA ILE A 156 6.24 0.61 -20.23
C ILE A 156 7.00 0.42 -18.92
N GLU A 157 6.99 -0.78 -18.32
CA GLU A 157 7.76 -1.06 -17.10
C GLU A 157 9.27 -0.85 -17.29
N ARG A 158 9.82 -1.13 -18.48
CA ARG A 158 11.22 -0.82 -18.81
C ARG A 158 11.47 0.69 -18.88
N ILE A 159 10.61 1.46 -19.55
CA ILE A 159 10.75 2.93 -19.63
C ILE A 159 10.73 3.55 -18.23
N ILE A 160 9.77 3.15 -17.39
CA ILE A 160 9.68 3.62 -16.01
C ILE A 160 10.94 3.23 -15.21
N LEU A 161 11.39 1.97 -15.33
CA LEU A 161 12.64 1.52 -14.68
C LEU A 161 13.85 2.32 -15.14
N ASP A 162 13.99 2.57 -16.44
CA ASP A 162 15.11 3.30 -17.02
C ASP A 162 15.11 4.79 -16.60
N ALA A 163 13.93 5.40 -16.44
CA ALA A 163 13.77 6.75 -15.91
C ALA A 163 14.00 6.86 -14.38
N VAL A 164 13.85 5.79 -13.58
CA VAL A 164 14.09 5.88 -12.12
C VAL A 164 15.44 5.32 -11.65
N LYS A 165 16.08 4.41 -12.38
CA LYS A 165 17.26 3.65 -11.90
C LYS A 165 18.47 4.51 -11.50
N ASN A 166 18.65 5.67 -12.13
CA ASN A 166 19.85 6.51 -11.96
C ASN A 166 19.64 7.70 -11.00
N GLN A 167 18.40 7.99 -10.60
CA GLN A 167 18.05 9.25 -9.93
C GLN A 167 18.77 9.48 -8.59
N TYR A 168 19.22 8.42 -7.91
CA TYR A 168 20.01 8.53 -6.68
C TYR A 168 21.26 9.41 -6.86
N LYS A 169 21.86 9.47 -8.06
CA LYS A 169 23.07 10.26 -8.36
C LYS A 169 22.90 11.74 -8.01
N TYR A 170 21.71 12.31 -8.21
CA TYR A 170 21.43 13.72 -7.89
C TYR A 170 21.44 14.00 -6.37
N PHE A 171 21.16 12.97 -5.56
CA PHE A 171 20.92 13.09 -4.12
C PHE A 171 22.08 12.58 -3.25
N GLU A 172 23.19 12.12 -3.84
CA GLU A 172 24.34 11.62 -3.08
C GLU A 172 24.88 12.68 -2.10
N ASP A 173 24.97 13.94 -2.55
CA ASP A 173 25.51 15.09 -1.79
C ASP A 173 24.45 16.00 -1.13
N LYS A 174 23.14 15.74 -1.33
CA LYS A 174 22.05 16.61 -0.82
C LYS A 174 21.58 16.20 0.57
N ASP A 175 21.15 17.17 1.39
CA ASP A 175 20.34 16.85 2.57
C ASP A 175 18.90 16.52 2.14
N LEU A 176 18.37 15.41 2.66
CA LEU A 176 17.17 14.75 2.14
C LEU A 176 16.42 14.05 3.27
N THR A 177 15.15 14.38 3.46
CA THR A 177 14.28 13.62 4.37
C THR A 177 13.33 12.70 3.60
N ILE A 178 13.28 11.43 3.97
CA ILE A 178 12.29 10.49 3.44
C ILE A 178 11.05 10.46 4.34
N ASN A 179 9.92 10.92 3.82
CA ASN A 179 8.60 10.72 4.43
C ASN A 179 8.12 9.28 4.17
N PHE A 180 8.39 8.41 5.13
CA PHE A 180 8.14 6.98 5.01
C PHE A 180 6.71 6.57 5.46
N ARG A 181 6.09 5.71 4.66
CA ARG A 181 4.86 4.96 4.96
C ARG A 181 5.08 3.48 4.63
N ARG A 182 4.38 2.58 5.33
CA ARG A 182 4.48 1.11 5.17
C ARG A 182 3.75 0.58 3.93
N ASN A 183 4.09 1.09 2.75
CA ASN A 183 3.47 0.72 1.48
C ASN A 183 4.52 0.31 0.41
N LYS A 184 4.04 -0.13 -0.76
CA LYS A 184 4.89 -0.57 -1.87
C LYS A 184 5.61 0.59 -2.60
N MET A 185 5.01 1.78 -2.63
CA MET A 185 5.59 2.97 -3.24
C MET A 185 6.85 3.43 -2.49
N ASN A 186 6.78 3.54 -1.17
CA ASN A 186 7.94 3.82 -0.33
C ASN A 186 8.99 2.69 -0.38
N LYS A 187 8.59 1.42 -0.55
CA LYS A 187 9.54 0.32 -0.80
C LYS A 187 10.27 0.50 -2.13
N ALA A 188 9.59 0.96 -3.18
CA ALA A 188 10.22 1.34 -4.45
C ALA A 188 11.11 2.57 -4.31
N LEU A 189 10.71 3.61 -3.56
CA LEU A 189 11.56 4.78 -3.25
C LEU A 189 12.89 4.37 -2.62
N ILE A 190 12.86 3.56 -1.57
CA ILE A 190 14.07 3.04 -0.91
C ILE A 190 14.90 2.21 -1.90
N SER A 191 14.26 1.49 -2.85
CA SER A 191 14.96 0.75 -3.91
C SER A 191 15.60 1.63 -4.98
N ILE A 192 15.05 2.82 -5.23
CA ILE A 192 15.59 3.81 -6.17
C ILE A 192 16.75 4.56 -5.53
N LEU A 193 16.59 4.98 -4.28
CA LEU A 193 17.55 5.83 -3.57
C LEU A 193 18.63 5.07 -2.79
N TYR A 194 18.62 3.73 -2.68
CA TYR A 194 19.41 2.97 -1.68
C TYR A 194 20.90 3.35 -1.55
N ARG A 195 21.53 3.81 -2.63
CA ARG A 195 22.94 4.24 -2.68
C ARG A 195 23.19 5.62 -2.04
N ALA A 196 22.17 6.48 -2.06
CA ALA A 196 22.18 7.83 -1.51
C ALA A 196 21.48 7.95 -0.15
N LEU A 197 21.00 6.86 0.46
CA LEU A 197 20.27 6.90 1.74
C LEU A 197 21.15 7.12 2.98
N ARG A 198 22.44 6.86 2.87
CA ARG A 198 23.36 6.98 4.00
C ARG A 198 23.40 8.41 4.52
N ASP A 199 23.35 8.52 5.85
CA ASP A 199 23.38 9.77 6.63
C ASP A 199 22.20 10.73 6.30
N LYS A 200 21.13 10.23 5.63
CA LYS A 200 19.89 10.97 5.32
C LYS A 200 18.82 10.77 6.39
N ALA A 201 17.88 11.71 6.49
CA ALA A 201 16.80 11.67 7.49
C ALA A 201 15.62 10.77 7.08
N LEU A 202 14.99 10.14 8.07
CA LEU A 202 13.83 9.24 7.90
C LEU A 202 12.69 9.69 8.82
N ASN A 203 11.64 10.25 8.24
CA ASN A 203 10.43 10.69 8.95
C ASN A 203 9.30 9.66 8.81
N LEU A 204 8.83 9.08 9.92
CA LEU A 204 7.74 8.11 9.90
C LEU A 204 6.37 8.82 9.91
N ARG A 205 5.71 8.88 8.75
CA ARG A 205 4.36 9.47 8.62
C ARG A 205 3.23 8.59 9.20
N GLN A 206 3.57 7.52 9.93
CA GLN A 206 2.64 6.60 10.59
C GLN A 206 3.18 6.26 11.99
N LYS A 207 2.45 6.65 13.05
CA LYS A 207 2.84 6.46 14.45
C LYS A 207 2.30 5.15 15.04
N ASP A 208 2.78 4.03 14.52
CA ASP A 208 2.43 2.68 15.01
C ASP A 208 3.66 1.81 15.23
N GLU A 209 3.52 0.76 16.06
CA GLU A 209 4.65 -0.12 16.44
C GLU A 209 5.33 -0.80 15.23
N ILE A 210 4.56 -1.12 14.19
CA ILE A 210 5.07 -1.77 12.97
C ILE A 210 5.87 -0.74 12.17
N SER A 211 5.38 0.49 12.07
CA SER A 211 6.10 1.61 11.44
C SER A 211 7.41 1.92 12.15
N LEU A 212 7.42 1.98 13.49
CA LEU A 212 8.65 2.16 14.26
C LEU A 212 9.63 1.01 14.07
N LYS A 213 9.14 -0.24 14.06
CA LYS A 213 9.96 -1.44 13.83
C LYS A 213 10.61 -1.44 12.44
N VAL A 214 9.86 -1.08 11.40
CA VAL A 214 10.39 -0.96 10.03
C VAL A 214 11.34 0.23 9.93
N GLY A 215 11.03 1.36 10.55
CA GLY A 215 11.91 2.53 10.62
C GLY A 215 13.29 2.20 11.18
N LYS A 216 13.36 1.47 12.31
CA LYS A 216 14.62 0.99 12.90
C LYS A 216 15.37 -0.03 12.04
N TRP A 217 14.70 -0.74 11.14
CA TRP A 217 15.38 -1.56 10.14
C TRP A 217 16.01 -0.71 9.05
N LEU A 218 15.30 0.31 8.54
CA LEU A 218 15.82 1.22 7.53
C LEU A 218 17.00 2.03 8.07
N GLU A 219 16.85 2.59 9.28
CA GLU A 219 17.90 3.27 10.05
C GLU A 219 19.19 2.44 10.10
N ARG A 220 19.10 1.19 10.57
CA ARG A 220 20.25 0.27 10.69
C ARG A 220 20.83 -0.16 9.34
N ASP A 221 19.98 -0.58 8.40
CA ASP A 221 20.41 -1.26 7.17
C ASP A 221 20.90 -0.28 6.08
N TYR A 222 20.45 0.97 6.12
CA TYR A 222 20.87 2.03 5.18
C TYR A 222 21.65 3.17 5.85
N GLN A 223 21.93 3.08 7.16
CA GLN A 223 22.63 4.13 7.93
C GLN A 223 21.92 5.48 7.86
N MET A 224 20.58 5.47 7.99
CA MET A 224 19.76 6.68 8.03
C MET A 224 19.63 7.22 9.46
N HIS A 225 19.13 8.44 9.61
CA HIS A 225 18.76 9.04 10.89
C HIS A 225 17.25 8.99 11.08
N LEU A 226 16.76 8.13 11.98
CA LEU A 226 15.34 8.07 12.33
C LEU A 226 14.95 9.31 13.14
N MET A 227 14.01 10.10 12.63
CA MET A 227 13.60 11.35 13.28
C MET A 227 12.69 11.08 14.49
N GLU A 228 13.07 11.65 15.64
CA GLU A 228 12.21 11.70 16.84
C GLU A 228 11.29 12.94 16.84
N GLN A 229 11.68 14.01 16.13
CA GLN A 229 10.91 15.25 15.97
C GLN A 229 10.02 15.16 14.71
N GLU A 230 8.84 15.79 14.75
CA GLU A 230 7.85 15.71 13.65
C GLU A 230 8.26 16.48 12.38
N GLU A 231 9.22 17.40 12.53
CA GLU A 231 9.50 18.50 11.61
C GLU A 231 10.81 18.28 10.84
N PRO A 232 10.78 18.00 9.53
CA PRO A 232 11.99 17.90 8.70
C PRO A 232 12.64 19.27 8.47
N SER A 233 13.95 19.35 8.70
CA SER A 233 14.76 20.56 8.48
C SER A 233 15.46 20.62 7.12
N SER A 234 15.41 19.55 6.33
CA SER A 234 16.12 19.45 5.04
C SER A 234 15.43 20.26 3.94
N ASP A 235 16.21 20.80 3.00
CA ASP A 235 15.68 21.53 1.84
C ASP A 235 14.83 20.61 0.94
N TYR A 236 15.18 19.31 0.87
CA TYR A 236 14.49 18.32 0.06
C TYR A 236 13.68 17.31 0.90
N ILE A 237 12.47 16.98 0.45
CA ILE A 237 11.61 15.93 1.01
C ILE A 237 11.22 14.92 -0.07
N CYS A 238 11.48 13.63 0.17
CA CYS A 238 10.91 12.56 -0.66
C CYS A 238 9.48 12.24 -0.23
N ASN A 239 8.51 12.46 -1.12
CA ASN A 239 7.11 12.08 -0.97
C ASN A 239 6.68 11.35 -2.26
N VAL A 240 6.22 10.09 -2.17
CA VAL A 240 5.79 9.31 -3.34
C VAL A 240 4.28 9.14 -3.38
N HIS A 241 3.65 9.74 -4.38
CA HIS A 241 2.20 9.71 -4.59
C HIS A 241 1.85 9.34 -6.03
N LEU A 242 2.65 9.71 -7.02
CA LEU A 242 2.30 9.59 -8.44
C LEU A 242 2.07 8.16 -8.94
N MET A 243 2.68 7.16 -8.29
CA MET A 243 2.47 5.76 -8.62
C MET A 243 1.27 5.10 -7.94
N ASP A 244 0.40 5.88 -7.27
CA ASP A 244 -0.97 5.46 -6.96
C ASP A 244 -1.88 5.61 -8.20
N TYR A 245 -1.42 5.05 -9.34
CA TYR A 245 -2.06 5.20 -10.65
C TYR A 245 -3.52 4.72 -10.67
N GLN A 246 -3.89 3.83 -9.75
CA GLN A 246 -5.27 3.37 -9.57
C GLN A 246 -6.16 4.50 -9.04
N ALA A 247 -5.68 5.30 -8.08
CA ALA A 247 -6.41 6.47 -7.58
C ALA A 247 -6.64 7.51 -8.69
N TYR A 248 -5.65 7.77 -9.55
CA TYR A 248 -5.78 8.76 -10.63
C TYR A 248 -6.64 8.27 -11.82
N ARG A 249 -6.71 6.96 -12.06
CA ARG A 249 -7.57 6.35 -13.10
C ARG A 249 -9.03 6.11 -12.68
N ASN A 250 -9.41 6.36 -11.43
CA ASN A 250 -10.82 6.26 -11.04
C ASN A 250 -11.66 7.28 -11.82
N ASN A 251 -12.71 6.79 -12.48
CA ASN A 251 -13.57 7.58 -13.37
C ASN A 251 -14.58 8.46 -12.64
N GLU A 252 -14.67 8.36 -11.32
CA GLU A 252 -15.55 9.16 -10.48
C GLU A 252 -14.87 10.51 -10.20
N VAL A 253 -15.08 11.45 -11.12
CA VAL A 253 -14.83 12.87 -10.90
C VAL A 253 -16.14 13.50 -10.41
N ASP A 254 -16.14 14.00 -9.17
CA ASP A 254 -17.29 14.65 -8.55
C ASP A 254 -17.38 16.12 -9.01
N LEU A 255 -17.79 16.30 -10.27
CA LEU A 255 -18.04 17.59 -10.93
C LEU A 255 -19.35 17.52 -11.70
N SER A 256 -20.00 18.67 -11.88
CA SER A 256 -21.09 18.85 -12.85
C SER A 256 -20.59 18.81 -14.30
N GLU A 257 -21.51 18.65 -15.26
CA GLU A 257 -21.17 18.66 -16.69
C GLU A 257 -20.55 20.01 -17.12
N ASP A 258 -21.03 21.12 -16.57
CA ASP A 258 -20.51 22.48 -16.87
C ASP A 258 -19.06 22.64 -16.36
N GLU A 259 -18.76 22.22 -15.13
CA GLU A 259 -17.39 22.25 -14.57
C GLU A 259 -16.42 21.31 -15.31
N LEU A 260 -16.91 20.17 -15.79
CA LEU A 260 -16.13 19.24 -16.63
C LEU A 260 -15.81 19.85 -18.00
N GLU A 261 -16.74 20.57 -18.62
CA GLU A 261 -16.49 21.21 -19.91
C GLU A 261 -15.53 22.40 -19.76
N GLN A 262 -15.71 23.23 -18.73
CA GLN A 262 -14.73 24.29 -18.40
C GLN A 262 -13.31 23.71 -18.21
N PHE A 263 -13.18 22.61 -17.46
CA PHE A 263 -11.89 21.95 -17.26
C PHE A 263 -11.28 21.41 -18.57
N ARG A 264 -12.10 20.95 -19.54
CA ARG A 264 -11.62 20.54 -20.87
C ARG A 264 -11.15 21.72 -21.71
N GLU A 265 -11.87 22.84 -21.67
CA GLU A 265 -11.49 24.06 -22.38
C GLU A 265 -10.16 24.61 -21.85
N GLU A 266 -10.03 24.79 -20.52
CA GLU A 266 -8.78 25.18 -19.85
C GLU A 266 -7.64 24.17 -20.10
N GLY A 267 -7.94 22.87 -20.10
CA GLY A 267 -6.99 21.78 -20.32
C GLY A 267 -6.56 21.57 -21.77
N LEU A 268 -7.17 22.30 -22.72
CA LEU A 268 -7.05 22.10 -24.17
C LEU A 268 -7.37 20.65 -24.62
N LEU A 269 -8.37 20.01 -23.99
CA LEU A 269 -8.80 18.64 -24.27
C LEU A 269 -9.90 18.62 -25.35
N LYS A 270 -9.50 18.80 -26.61
CA LYS A 270 -10.40 19.15 -27.73
C LYS A 270 -10.82 18.00 -28.64
N ASP A 271 -10.32 16.78 -28.42
CA ASP A 271 -10.56 15.62 -29.30
C ASP A 271 -10.90 14.34 -28.51
N GLU A 272 -11.35 13.30 -29.21
CA GLU A 272 -11.76 12.02 -28.58
C GLU A 272 -10.63 11.28 -27.86
N GLU A 273 -9.35 11.57 -28.14
CA GLU A 273 -8.22 10.92 -27.47
C GLU A 273 -7.87 11.68 -26.19
N THR A 274 -7.68 13.00 -26.29
CA THR A 274 -7.40 13.89 -25.16
C THR A 274 -8.51 13.90 -24.12
N THR A 275 -9.78 13.83 -24.55
CA THR A 275 -10.93 13.79 -23.63
C THR A 275 -10.91 12.57 -22.70
N LYS A 276 -10.33 11.43 -23.14
CA LYS A 276 -10.19 10.23 -22.29
C LYS A 276 -9.24 10.45 -21.11
N TRP A 277 -8.37 11.46 -21.18
CA TRP A 277 -7.43 11.80 -20.11
C TRP A 277 -7.99 12.81 -19.11
N CYS A 278 -9.18 13.38 -19.36
CA CYS A 278 -9.82 14.41 -18.52
C CYS A 278 -9.81 14.01 -17.03
N ASN A 279 -10.32 12.81 -16.71
CA ASN A 279 -10.36 12.30 -15.34
C ASN A 279 -8.96 12.17 -14.71
N ILE A 280 -7.97 11.71 -15.47
CA ILE A 280 -6.59 11.53 -14.99
C ILE A 280 -5.94 12.90 -14.73
N GLU A 281 -6.09 13.86 -15.64
CA GLU A 281 -5.54 15.21 -15.47
C GLU A 281 -6.22 15.97 -14.34
N TYR A 282 -7.54 15.83 -14.17
CA TYR A 282 -8.29 16.37 -13.03
C TYR A 282 -7.81 15.76 -11.70
N ASN A 283 -7.71 14.42 -11.64
CA ASN A 283 -7.27 13.73 -10.44
C ASN A 283 -5.80 14.05 -10.09
N LEU A 284 -4.92 14.25 -11.08
CA LEU A 284 -3.57 14.75 -10.82
C LEU A 284 -3.60 16.19 -10.30
N LYS A 285 -4.37 17.12 -10.91
CA LYS A 285 -4.46 18.52 -10.46
C LYS A 285 -5.00 18.62 -9.02
N ASN A 286 -6.02 17.84 -8.66
CA ASN A 286 -6.80 18.06 -7.43
C ASN A 286 -6.59 17.02 -6.31
N ASN A 287 -6.27 15.76 -6.65
CA ASN A 287 -6.09 14.69 -5.65
C ASN A 287 -4.61 14.43 -5.28
N LEU A 288 -3.65 15.19 -5.83
CA LEU A 288 -2.25 15.15 -5.41
C LEU A 288 -1.99 15.95 -4.13
N LYS A 289 -1.58 15.23 -3.08
CA LYS A 289 -1.38 15.78 -1.72
C LYS A 289 -0.16 16.68 -1.55
N TYR A 290 0.65 16.88 -2.59
CA TYR A 290 1.82 17.76 -2.56
C TYR A 290 1.47 19.21 -2.22
N ARG A 291 0.31 19.68 -2.72
CA ARG A 291 -0.13 21.07 -2.61
C ARG A 291 -0.68 21.43 -1.22
N GLN A 292 -0.62 20.50 -0.25
CA GLN A 292 -1.12 20.65 1.12
C GLN A 292 -0.01 20.61 2.19
N GLU A 293 1.27 20.54 1.80
CA GLU A 293 2.38 20.62 2.77
C GLU A 293 2.67 22.11 3.05
N ASP A 294 2.42 22.58 4.28
CA ASP A 294 2.50 24.01 4.68
C ASP A 294 3.90 24.65 4.54
N LYS A 295 4.93 23.87 4.20
CA LYS A 295 6.35 24.24 4.36
C LYS A 295 7.04 24.62 3.06
N PRO A 296 7.98 25.58 3.12
CA PRO A 296 8.83 25.94 1.98
C PRO A 296 9.93 24.88 1.76
N GLN A 297 9.58 23.73 1.19
CA GLN A 297 10.53 22.63 0.91
C GLN A 297 10.42 22.13 -0.54
N LEU A 298 11.53 21.66 -1.11
CA LEU A 298 11.59 21.05 -2.43
C LEU A 298 11.14 19.60 -2.36
N ILE A 299 10.12 19.25 -3.13
CA ILE A 299 9.55 17.89 -3.12
C ILE A 299 10.26 17.04 -4.16
N PHE A 300 10.54 15.79 -3.81
CA PHE A 300 10.98 14.73 -4.71
C PHE A 300 9.96 13.59 -4.74
N ASP A 301 9.33 13.39 -5.91
CA ASP A 301 8.78 12.10 -6.30
C ASP A 301 9.63 11.55 -7.45
N PRO A 302 10.22 10.34 -7.34
CA PRO A 302 10.98 9.75 -8.43
C PRO A 302 10.17 9.51 -9.72
N PHE A 303 8.85 9.57 -9.65
CA PHE A 303 7.95 9.39 -10.77
C PHE A 303 7.43 10.71 -11.36
N ASN A 304 7.89 11.87 -10.89
CA ASN A 304 7.54 13.19 -11.45
C ASN A 304 8.32 13.50 -12.75
N VAL A 305 8.16 12.63 -13.74
CA VAL A 305 8.87 12.66 -15.02
C VAL A 305 7.83 12.56 -16.13
N ARG A 306 7.88 13.47 -17.12
CA ARG A 306 6.84 13.55 -18.17
C ARG A 306 6.72 12.23 -18.94
N ILE A 307 7.84 11.58 -19.27
CA ILE A 307 7.84 10.28 -19.94
C ILE A 307 7.15 9.15 -19.13
N ILE A 308 7.14 9.24 -17.79
CA ILE A 308 6.41 8.30 -16.91
C ILE A 308 4.92 8.65 -16.87
N GLN A 309 4.58 9.94 -16.80
CA GLN A 309 3.21 10.44 -16.84
C GLN A 309 2.52 10.08 -18.17
N GLU A 310 3.21 10.27 -19.30
CA GLU A 310 2.81 9.82 -20.64
C GLU A 310 2.44 8.33 -20.66
N CYS A 311 3.31 7.48 -20.09
CA CYS A 311 3.06 6.05 -19.96
C CYS A 311 1.78 5.71 -19.17
N ILE A 312 1.41 6.51 -18.16
CA ILE A 312 0.20 6.28 -17.34
C ILE A 312 -1.09 6.59 -18.14
N TYR A 313 -1.07 7.59 -19.02
CA TYR A 313 -2.24 7.94 -19.84
C TYR A 313 -2.65 6.81 -20.80
N HIS A 314 -1.69 6.14 -21.44
CA HIS A 314 -1.95 5.20 -22.56
C HIS A 314 -2.31 3.75 -22.19
N TYR A 315 -2.34 3.38 -20.91
CA TYR A 315 -1.83 2.10 -20.46
C TYR A 315 -2.21 0.77 -21.21
N ASP A 316 -3.26 -0.03 -20.95
CA ASP A 316 -4.53 0.23 -20.27
C ASP A 316 -4.94 -0.78 -19.14
N ASP A 317 -4.49 -2.03 -19.16
CA ASP A 317 -5.04 -3.13 -18.33
C ASP A 317 -4.45 -3.21 -16.91
N ILE A 318 -5.16 -2.67 -15.93
CA ILE A 318 -4.73 -2.55 -14.52
C ILE A 318 -4.21 -3.87 -13.88
N LYS A 319 -4.57 -5.05 -14.40
CA LYS A 319 -4.26 -6.35 -13.77
C LYS A 319 -2.82 -6.82 -13.96
N THR A 320 -2.14 -6.46 -15.03
CA THR A 320 -0.77 -6.93 -15.33
C THR A 320 0.31 -5.93 -14.92
N PHE A 321 -0.01 -4.64 -14.83
CA PHE A 321 0.94 -3.61 -14.42
C PHE A 321 1.51 -3.86 -13.03
N ASN A 322 2.84 -3.88 -12.90
CA ASN A 322 3.46 -3.84 -11.59
C ASN A 322 4.85 -3.16 -11.61
N PRO A 323 4.99 -1.94 -12.14
CA PRO A 323 6.27 -1.23 -12.24
C PRO A 323 6.97 -1.13 -10.87
N LEU A 324 6.23 -0.89 -9.79
CA LEU A 324 6.76 -0.90 -8.42
C LEU A 324 7.44 -2.24 -8.06
N ASN A 325 6.89 -3.38 -8.49
CA ASN A 325 7.51 -4.71 -8.30
C ASN A 325 8.78 -4.86 -9.14
N ARG A 326 8.74 -4.38 -10.39
CA ARG A 326 9.85 -4.46 -11.34
C ARG A 326 11.06 -3.67 -10.84
N ILE A 327 10.81 -2.45 -10.37
CA ILE A 327 11.78 -1.55 -9.73
C ILE A 327 12.41 -2.23 -8.50
N ILE A 328 11.59 -2.68 -7.55
CA ILE A 328 12.06 -3.36 -6.33
C ILE A 328 12.97 -4.56 -6.67
N LYS A 329 12.51 -5.43 -7.59
CA LYS A 329 13.24 -6.67 -7.93
C LYS A 329 14.53 -6.46 -8.72
N ILE A 330 14.64 -5.36 -9.48
CA ILE A 330 15.83 -5.11 -10.30
C ILE A 330 16.82 -4.19 -9.59
N LEU A 331 16.37 -3.10 -8.97
CA LEU A 331 17.28 -2.12 -8.36
C LEU A 331 17.79 -2.58 -6.99
N HIS A 332 16.94 -3.23 -6.19
CA HIS A 332 17.30 -3.64 -4.83
C HIS A 332 16.56 -4.92 -4.37
N PRO A 333 16.83 -6.09 -4.98
CA PRO A 333 16.09 -7.32 -4.68
C PRO A 333 16.13 -7.76 -3.21
N ILE A 334 17.15 -7.35 -2.43
CA ILE A 334 17.28 -7.72 -1.02
C ILE A 334 16.19 -7.08 -0.15
N ILE A 335 15.68 -5.89 -0.52
CA ILE A 335 14.55 -5.28 0.19
C ILE A 335 13.28 -6.14 0.09
N ASP A 336 13.19 -7.04 -0.90
CA ASP A 336 12.02 -7.92 -1.04
C ASP A 336 11.92 -8.98 0.06
N PHE A 337 13.02 -9.25 0.78
CA PHE A 337 13.00 -10.04 2.03
C PHE A 337 12.28 -9.35 3.20
N TYR A 338 11.86 -8.09 3.07
CA TYR A 338 11.14 -7.35 4.10
C TYR A 338 9.69 -7.10 3.65
N ASP A 339 8.74 -7.56 4.47
CA ASP A 339 7.32 -7.23 4.37
C ASP A 339 7.04 -6.00 5.24
N PHE A 340 7.10 -4.81 4.64
CA PHE A 340 6.84 -3.54 5.34
C PHE A 340 5.41 -3.45 5.87
N ALA A 341 4.43 -4.10 5.24
CA ALA A 341 3.03 -4.04 5.69
C ALA A 341 2.83 -4.79 7.02
N SER A 342 3.46 -5.95 7.19
CA SER A 342 3.40 -6.71 8.45
C SER A 342 4.56 -6.45 9.42
N GLY A 343 5.60 -5.73 8.99
CA GLY A 343 6.85 -5.56 9.74
C GLY A 343 7.50 -6.90 10.08
N MET A 344 7.55 -7.81 9.10
CA MET A 344 8.16 -9.14 9.23
C MET A 344 9.16 -9.36 8.09
N THR A 345 10.18 -10.19 8.32
CA THR A 345 11.00 -10.70 7.22
C THR A 345 10.28 -11.86 6.52
N LEU A 346 10.63 -12.17 5.28
CA LEU A 346 10.10 -13.34 4.58
C LEU A 346 10.40 -14.65 5.32
N SER A 347 11.53 -14.75 6.05
CA SER A 347 11.80 -15.88 6.94
C SER A 347 10.75 -15.97 8.05
N GLN A 348 10.53 -14.88 8.81
CA GLN A 348 9.53 -14.87 9.89
C GLN A 348 8.12 -15.21 9.39
N LYS A 349 7.78 -14.76 8.17
CA LYS A 349 6.51 -15.08 7.50
C LYS A 349 6.44 -16.56 7.09
N TYR A 350 7.52 -17.12 6.55
CA TYR A 350 7.65 -18.54 6.23
C TYR A 350 7.55 -19.43 7.48
N ASP A 351 8.29 -19.10 8.54
CA ASP A 351 8.31 -19.85 9.80
C ASP A 351 6.91 -19.89 10.45
N ARG A 352 6.19 -18.76 10.42
CA ARG A 352 4.79 -18.68 10.87
C ARG A 352 3.84 -19.51 10.02
N LEU A 353 4.00 -19.50 8.70
CA LEU A 353 3.19 -20.33 7.79
C LEU A 353 3.50 -21.83 7.97
N LEU A 354 4.77 -22.19 8.18
CA LEU A 354 5.21 -23.56 8.44
C LEU A 354 4.63 -24.10 9.75
N ALA A 355 4.66 -23.31 10.82
CA ALA A 355 4.03 -23.64 12.10
C ALA A 355 2.51 -23.81 11.97
N SER A 356 1.84 -22.92 11.23
CA SER A 356 0.40 -23.02 10.95
C SER A 356 0.05 -24.29 10.16
N ASN A 357 0.81 -24.59 9.09
CA ASN A 357 0.64 -25.78 8.27
C ASN A 357 0.89 -27.07 9.07
N LYS A 358 1.86 -27.08 9.99
CA LYS A 358 2.07 -28.19 10.94
C LYS A 358 0.84 -28.41 11.83
N LYS A 359 0.29 -27.35 12.43
CA LYS A 359 -0.93 -27.42 13.26
C LYS A 359 -2.12 -27.99 12.48
N LEU A 360 -2.38 -27.46 11.28
CA LEU A 360 -3.46 -27.94 10.40
C LEU A 360 -3.29 -29.42 10.01
N LYS A 361 -2.05 -29.89 9.80
CA LYS A 361 -1.77 -31.31 9.53
C LYS A 361 -2.01 -32.21 10.75
N GLU A 362 -1.75 -31.71 11.96
CA GLU A 362 -2.05 -32.44 13.20
C GLU A 362 -3.57 -32.49 13.46
N GLU A 363 -4.28 -31.38 13.24
CA GLU A 363 -5.75 -31.30 13.30
C GLU A 363 -6.42 -32.23 12.28
N ALA A 364 -5.97 -32.22 11.02
CA ALA A 364 -6.48 -33.12 9.97
C ALA A 364 -6.25 -34.60 10.30
N ARG A 365 -5.07 -34.97 10.85
CA ARG A 365 -4.80 -36.34 11.30
C ARG A 365 -5.72 -36.78 12.43
N ASN A 366 -6.02 -35.89 13.38
CA ASN A 366 -6.93 -36.19 14.47
C ASN A 366 -8.38 -36.31 13.96
N SER A 367 -8.79 -35.47 13.01
CA SER A 367 -10.10 -35.57 12.36
C SER A 367 -10.28 -36.88 11.59
N ILE A 368 -9.26 -37.35 10.85
CA ILE A 368 -9.29 -38.66 10.17
C ILE A 368 -9.47 -39.79 11.19
N LYS A 369 -8.67 -39.82 12.27
CA LYS A 369 -8.79 -40.85 13.32
C LYS A 369 -10.17 -40.88 13.98
N ASN A 370 -10.76 -39.70 14.24
CA ASN A 370 -12.11 -39.63 14.80
C ASN A 370 -13.15 -40.14 13.79
N PHE A 371 -12.99 -39.87 12.50
CA PHE A 371 -13.87 -40.40 11.46
C PHE A 371 -13.76 -41.93 11.32
N GLU A 372 -12.53 -42.47 11.31
CA GLU A 372 -12.27 -43.92 11.31
C GLU A 372 -12.97 -44.59 12.50
N PHE A 373 -12.75 -44.09 13.72
CA PHE A 373 -13.41 -44.56 14.93
C PHE A 373 -14.95 -44.52 14.86
N ILE A 374 -15.53 -43.45 14.29
CA ILE A 374 -16.99 -43.33 14.14
C ILE A 374 -17.54 -44.34 13.12
N GLN A 375 -16.80 -44.67 12.05
CA GLN A 375 -17.23 -45.73 11.11
C GLN A 375 -17.10 -47.12 11.75
N GLU A 376 -15.99 -47.43 12.43
CA GLU A 376 -15.81 -48.70 13.16
C GLU A 376 -16.94 -48.90 14.19
N ALA A 377 -17.24 -47.88 14.99
CA ALA A 377 -18.33 -47.94 15.96
C ALA A 377 -19.69 -48.20 15.30
N LYS A 378 -19.94 -47.59 14.13
CA LYS A 378 -21.18 -47.76 13.36
C LYS A 378 -21.30 -49.17 12.76
N GLU A 379 -20.19 -49.81 12.37
CA GLU A 379 -20.18 -51.21 11.91
C GLU A 379 -20.56 -52.18 13.04
N GLU A 380 -20.15 -51.88 14.28
CA GLU A 380 -20.58 -52.61 15.49
C GLU A 380 -21.98 -52.21 16.01
N GLY A 381 -22.74 -51.37 15.29
CA GLY A 381 -24.11 -50.99 15.65
C GLY A 381 -24.22 -49.82 16.65
N ILE A 382 -23.15 -49.05 16.83
CA ILE A 382 -23.08 -47.89 17.73
C ILE A 382 -23.01 -46.61 16.89
N LYS A 383 -24.05 -45.76 16.94
CA LYS A 383 -23.99 -44.45 16.27
C LYS A 383 -23.42 -43.42 17.23
N LEU A 384 -22.50 -42.61 16.72
CA LEU A 384 -21.86 -41.52 17.45
C LEU A 384 -22.04 -40.21 16.69
N SER A 385 -22.13 -39.13 17.45
CA SER A 385 -22.03 -37.76 16.94
C SER A 385 -20.60 -37.42 16.50
N ASN A 386 -20.47 -36.56 15.48
CA ASN A 386 -19.18 -36.22 14.84
C ASN A 386 -18.18 -35.48 15.75
N ASN A 387 -18.64 -35.01 16.91
CA ASN A 387 -17.85 -34.34 17.94
C ASN A 387 -17.35 -35.30 19.04
N LEU A 388 -17.51 -36.62 18.89
CA LEU A 388 -16.92 -37.64 19.75
C LEU A 388 -15.66 -38.28 19.14
N GLY A 389 -14.67 -38.56 19.99
CA GLY A 389 -13.57 -39.48 19.73
C GLY A 389 -13.58 -40.61 20.77
N GLY A 390 -12.79 -41.67 20.57
CA GLY A 390 -12.88 -42.84 21.45
C GLY A 390 -12.08 -44.06 21.00
N GLN A 391 -12.44 -45.20 21.57
CA GLN A 391 -11.89 -46.52 21.23
C GLN A 391 -12.94 -47.62 21.50
N LEU A 392 -13.06 -48.59 20.59
CA LEU A 392 -13.83 -49.82 20.79
C LEU A 392 -13.11 -50.80 21.72
N GLN A 393 -13.88 -51.64 22.39
CA GLN A 393 -13.42 -52.72 23.27
C GLN A 393 -14.21 -53.99 22.95
N GLU A 394 -13.67 -55.18 23.28
CA GLU A 394 -14.28 -56.49 22.96
C GLU A 394 -15.76 -56.66 23.36
N LYS A 395 -16.23 -55.88 24.36
CA LYS A 395 -17.61 -55.84 24.83
C LYS A 395 -18.08 -54.42 25.14
N GLY A 396 -17.67 -53.41 24.37
CA GLY A 396 -18.04 -52.03 24.70
C GLY A 396 -17.33 -50.94 23.91
N ILE A 397 -17.52 -49.70 24.37
CA ILE A 397 -16.93 -48.51 23.77
C ILE A 397 -16.54 -47.50 24.85
N THR A 398 -15.43 -46.80 24.67
CA THR A 398 -15.08 -45.61 25.45
C THR A 398 -15.11 -44.39 24.54
N VAL A 399 -15.85 -43.35 24.90
CA VAL A 399 -15.93 -42.09 24.17
C VAL A 399 -15.50 -40.90 25.03
N TYR A 400 -15.12 -39.81 24.38
CA TYR A 400 -14.82 -38.51 24.98
C TYR A 400 -15.00 -37.40 23.92
N PRO A 401 -15.15 -36.11 24.29
CA PRO A 401 -15.22 -35.03 23.32
C PRO A 401 -14.01 -35.01 22.39
N ALA A 402 -14.22 -34.94 21.08
CA ALA A 402 -13.15 -34.94 20.07
C ALA A 402 -12.21 -33.72 20.20
N SER A 403 -12.73 -32.60 20.71
CA SER A 403 -12.06 -31.31 20.83
C SER A 403 -11.73 -30.97 22.29
N ILE A 404 -10.66 -30.18 22.49
CA ILE A 404 -10.34 -29.53 23.77
C ILE A 404 -11.21 -28.27 23.98
N GLN A 405 -11.65 -27.65 22.89
CA GLN A 405 -12.64 -26.59 22.89
C GLN A 405 -14.03 -27.22 22.81
N ILE A 406 -14.82 -27.04 23.87
CA ILE A 406 -16.17 -27.58 24.03
C ILE A 406 -17.09 -26.39 24.25
N SER A 407 -18.10 -26.24 23.39
CA SER A 407 -19.17 -25.26 23.56
C SER A 407 -20.23 -25.77 24.54
N LYS A 408 -20.92 -24.86 25.23
CA LYS A 408 -22.16 -25.19 25.94
C LYS A 408 -23.28 -25.70 25.01
N ASP A 409 -23.20 -25.30 23.74
CA ASP A 409 -24.17 -25.64 22.69
C ASP A 409 -23.81 -26.97 21.99
N ASP A 410 -22.67 -27.59 22.34
CA ASP A 410 -22.29 -28.92 21.84
C ASP A 410 -23.10 -30.01 22.55
N ILE A 411 -23.82 -30.81 21.75
CA ILE A 411 -24.47 -32.05 22.19
C ILE A 411 -23.63 -33.22 21.69
N PHE A 412 -23.25 -34.11 22.61
CA PHE A 412 -22.49 -35.33 22.33
C PHE A 412 -23.41 -36.54 22.45
N GLU A 413 -23.87 -37.08 21.33
CA GLU A 413 -24.84 -38.17 21.27
C GLU A 413 -24.20 -39.54 21.02
N ILE A 414 -24.74 -40.56 21.69
CA ILE A 414 -24.43 -41.99 21.55
C ILE A 414 -25.75 -42.77 21.44
N GLU A 415 -25.92 -43.55 20.39
CA GLU A 415 -27.00 -44.55 20.26
C GLU A 415 -26.37 -45.94 20.15
N TYR A 416 -26.46 -46.73 21.22
CA TYR A 416 -25.87 -48.07 21.33
C TYR A 416 -26.98 -49.13 21.20
N THR A 417 -26.89 -50.01 20.20
CA THR A 417 -27.91 -51.05 19.95
C THR A 417 -27.38 -52.43 20.33
N LYS A 418 -27.91 -53.03 21.40
CA LYS A 418 -27.51 -54.36 21.87
C LYS A 418 -28.23 -55.46 21.10
N LYS A 419 -27.55 -56.58 20.82
CA LYS A 419 -28.15 -57.78 20.20
C LYS A 419 -28.90 -58.61 21.25
N GLY A 420 -30.12 -58.18 21.57
CA GLY A 420 -31.02 -58.82 22.54
C GLY A 420 -31.09 -58.06 23.88
N HIS A 421 -31.93 -58.55 24.79
CA HIS A 421 -32.03 -57.98 26.14
C HIS A 421 -30.74 -58.25 26.94
N GLY A 422 -30.27 -57.26 27.69
CA GLY A 422 -29.18 -57.50 28.64
C GLY A 422 -28.73 -56.28 29.41
N LEU A 423 -27.79 -56.50 30.32
CA LEU A 423 -27.27 -55.48 31.21
C LEU A 423 -26.08 -54.75 30.55
N VAL A 424 -26.03 -53.44 30.74
CA VAL A 424 -24.93 -52.57 30.29
C VAL A 424 -24.45 -51.75 31.49
N LEU A 425 -23.15 -51.72 31.70
CA LEU A 425 -22.47 -50.91 32.68
C LEU A 425 -22.03 -49.58 32.04
N LEU A 426 -22.49 -48.46 32.60
CA LEU A 426 -22.11 -47.11 32.21
C LEU A 426 -21.22 -46.49 33.29
N GLU A 427 -19.98 -46.15 32.95
CA GLU A 427 -18.97 -45.58 33.84
C GLU A 427 -18.45 -44.23 33.32
N THR A 428 -18.14 -43.31 34.23
CA THR A 428 -17.57 -41.98 33.91
C THR A 428 -16.26 -41.74 34.65
N PHE A 429 -15.35 -40.97 34.06
CA PHE A 429 -14.00 -40.73 34.59
C PHE A 429 -13.84 -39.35 35.24
N PHE A 430 -14.94 -38.81 35.75
CA PHE A 430 -15.00 -37.50 36.39
C PHE A 430 -14.48 -37.58 37.84
N ASP A 431 -13.54 -36.72 38.26
CA ASP A 431 -12.84 -36.87 39.55
C ASP A 431 -13.03 -35.69 40.53
N ASN A 432 -13.92 -34.73 40.22
CA ASN A 432 -14.06 -33.48 40.99
C ASN A 432 -15.51 -33.17 41.43
N PRO A 433 -16.03 -33.82 42.49
CA PRO A 433 -17.45 -33.77 42.88
C PRO A 433 -18.06 -32.36 42.98
N LYS A 434 -17.28 -31.35 43.40
CA LYS A 434 -17.72 -29.94 43.50
C LYS A 434 -18.20 -29.35 42.16
N ASN A 435 -17.73 -29.89 41.05
CA ASN A 435 -17.99 -29.41 39.70
C ASN A 435 -18.88 -30.35 38.87
N ALA A 436 -19.39 -31.44 39.46
CA ALA A 436 -20.10 -32.48 38.70
C ALA A 436 -21.38 -31.99 38.02
N HIS A 437 -22.04 -30.97 38.58
CA HIS A 437 -23.21 -30.32 38.01
C HIS A 437 -22.97 -29.65 36.65
N ARG A 438 -21.73 -29.55 36.18
CA ARG A 438 -21.33 -28.83 34.94
C ARG A 438 -21.34 -29.69 33.68
N ILE A 439 -21.41 -31.01 33.84
CA ILE A 439 -21.54 -31.96 32.74
C ILE A 439 -22.78 -32.81 33.04
N LYS A 440 -23.72 -32.80 32.12
CA LYS A 440 -24.98 -33.53 32.22
C LYS A 440 -24.95 -34.75 31.33
N ILE A 441 -25.60 -35.80 31.78
CA ILE A 441 -25.86 -37.02 31.01
C ILE A 441 -27.37 -37.23 30.99
N GLU A 442 -27.97 -37.05 29.81
CA GLU A 442 -29.35 -37.45 29.53
C GLU A 442 -29.33 -38.92 29.07
N LEU A 443 -30.07 -39.78 29.76
CA LEU A 443 -30.15 -41.21 29.51
C LEU A 443 -31.61 -41.60 29.38
N ASN A 444 -32.04 -41.97 28.18
CA ASN A 444 -33.45 -42.28 27.87
C ASN A 444 -34.43 -41.23 28.44
N GLU A 445 -34.17 -39.95 28.19
CA GLU A 445 -34.96 -38.77 28.63
C GLU A 445 -34.82 -38.37 30.12
N GLU A 446 -34.12 -39.14 30.97
CA GLU A 446 -33.79 -38.75 32.34
C GLU A 446 -32.42 -38.06 32.43
N VAL A 447 -32.33 -36.91 33.13
CA VAL A 447 -31.11 -36.09 33.24
C VAL A 447 -30.39 -36.31 34.57
N PHE A 448 -29.11 -36.70 34.48
CA PHE A 448 -28.22 -36.97 35.59
C PHE A 448 -26.98 -36.06 35.56
N ASN A 449 -26.30 -35.91 36.70
CA ASN A 449 -24.96 -35.31 36.75
C ASN A 449 -23.89 -36.38 36.46
N ILE A 450 -22.79 -36.00 35.81
CA ILE A 450 -21.77 -36.96 35.38
C ILE A 450 -21.17 -37.82 36.50
N ASN A 451 -21.14 -37.33 37.75
CA ASN A 451 -20.57 -38.07 38.88
C ASN A 451 -21.45 -39.24 39.36
N GLU A 452 -22.73 -39.28 38.98
CA GLU A 452 -23.66 -40.35 39.37
C GLU A 452 -23.37 -41.70 38.67
N PHE A 453 -22.36 -41.72 37.80
CA PHE A 453 -21.86 -42.89 37.08
C PHE A 453 -20.39 -43.21 37.38
N MET A 454 -19.75 -42.51 38.33
CA MET A 454 -18.33 -42.74 38.67
C MET A 454 -18.06 -44.15 39.17
N ASP A 455 -18.95 -44.66 40.03
CA ASP A 455 -18.87 -46.01 40.61
C ASP A 455 -19.51 -47.09 39.70
N GLY A 456 -19.91 -46.71 38.48
CA GLY A 456 -20.61 -47.54 37.51
C GLY A 456 -22.11 -47.67 37.80
N LYS A 457 -22.93 -47.45 36.76
CA LYS A 457 -24.39 -47.65 36.82
C LYS A 457 -24.79 -48.77 35.87
N PHE A 458 -25.39 -49.82 36.41
CA PHE A 458 -25.99 -50.88 35.60
C PHE A 458 -27.34 -50.43 35.05
N ILE A 459 -27.51 -50.56 33.73
CA ILE A 459 -28.71 -50.16 32.99
C ILE A 459 -29.22 -51.40 32.25
N ASN A 460 -30.48 -51.73 32.44
CA ASN A 460 -31.13 -52.78 31.66
C ASN A 460 -31.55 -52.20 30.30
N VAL A 461 -31.07 -52.79 29.21
CA VAL A 461 -31.32 -52.30 27.85
C VAL A 461 -32.17 -53.33 27.10
N GLU A 462 -33.39 -52.93 26.71
CA GLU A 462 -34.29 -53.82 25.97
C GLU A 462 -33.91 -53.97 24.49
N SER A 463 -33.34 -52.93 23.89
CA SER A 463 -32.87 -52.94 22.50
C SER A 463 -31.81 -51.87 22.24
N THR A 464 -32.12 -50.61 22.57
CA THR A 464 -31.26 -49.45 22.29
C THR A 464 -31.10 -48.59 23.54
N LEU A 465 -29.86 -48.18 23.82
CA LEU A 465 -29.50 -47.17 24.82
C LEU A 465 -29.23 -45.84 24.11
N ARG A 466 -29.92 -44.77 24.53
CA ARG A 466 -29.67 -43.41 24.04
C ARG A 466 -29.07 -42.57 25.15
N LEU A 467 -27.88 -42.04 24.90
CA LEU A 467 -27.17 -41.15 25.79
C LEU A 467 -26.87 -39.84 25.07
N LYS A 468 -27.14 -38.71 25.73
CA LYS A 468 -26.58 -37.41 25.35
C LYS A 468 -25.75 -36.87 26.51
N MET A 469 -24.59 -36.31 26.19
CA MET A 469 -23.79 -35.51 27.11
C MET A 469 -23.77 -34.06 26.63
N TYR A 470 -23.85 -33.11 27.56
CA TYR A 470 -23.73 -31.68 27.28
C TYR A 470 -23.11 -30.94 28.48
N TYR A 471 -22.57 -29.75 28.19
CA TYR A 471 -21.80 -28.95 29.14
C TYR A 471 -22.54 -27.65 29.44
N GLU A 472 -22.58 -27.23 30.72
CA GLU A 472 -23.31 -26.02 31.13
C GLU A 472 -22.67 -24.71 30.64
N ARG A 473 -21.42 -24.74 30.16
CA ARG A 473 -20.60 -23.58 29.77
C ARG A 473 -19.53 -24.00 28.75
N ASP A 474 -18.90 -23.02 28.13
CA ASP A 474 -17.77 -23.23 27.24
C ASP A 474 -16.50 -23.58 28.03
N TYR A 475 -15.71 -24.54 27.52
CA TYR A 475 -14.45 -24.99 28.11
C TYR A 475 -13.35 -25.12 27.05
N ASN A 476 -12.10 -24.87 27.46
CA ASN A 476 -10.94 -24.83 26.56
C ASN A 476 -9.69 -25.53 27.13
N ALA A 477 -9.87 -26.42 28.11
CA ALA A 477 -8.78 -27.12 28.79
C ALA A 477 -8.97 -28.64 28.75
N ALA A 478 -7.89 -29.38 28.46
CA ALA A 478 -7.91 -30.83 28.27
C ALA A 478 -8.41 -31.63 29.49
N SER A 479 -8.42 -31.02 30.68
CA SER A 479 -9.06 -31.59 31.87
C SER A 479 -10.56 -31.83 31.67
N TRP A 480 -11.27 -30.95 30.96
CA TRP A 480 -12.71 -31.10 30.71
C TRP A 480 -13.00 -32.18 29.69
N GLN A 481 -12.19 -32.27 28.63
CA GLN A 481 -12.21 -33.39 27.69
C GLN A 481 -12.01 -34.74 28.39
N LYS A 482 -11.06 -34.84 29.32
CA LYS A 482 -10.86 -36.05 30.15
C LYS A 482 -12.05 -36.32 31.07
N ALA A 483 -12.60 -35.27 31.67
CA ALA A 483 -13.69 -35.36 32.65
C ALA A 483 -15.02 -35.83 32.04
N GLY A 484 -15.29 -35.48 30.77
CA GLY A 484 -16.43 -36.00 29.99
C GLY A 484 -16.17 -37.32 29.28
N ARG A 485 -15.21 -38.14 29.74
CA ARG A 485 -15.05 -39.50 29.20
C ARG A 485 -16.13 -40.41 29.78
N ILE A 486 -16.73 -41.21 28.90
CA ILE A 486 -17.79 -42.18 29.20
C ILE A 486 -17.35 -43.55 28.67
N MET A 487 -17.53 -44.60 29.45
CA MET A 487 -17.37 -46.00 29.01
C MET A 487 -18.70 -46.74 29.12
N ILE A 488 -19.04 -47.46 28.07
CA ILE A 488 -20.23 -48.32 27.96
C ILE A 488 -19.72 -49.74 27.77
N LYS A 489 -20.10 -50.67 28.63
CA LYS A 489 -19.64 -52.06 28.60
C LYS A 489 -20.79 -53.04 28.81
N GLU A 490 -20.89 -54.05 27.95
CA GLU A 490 -21.84 -55.14 28.16
C GLU A 490 -21.41 -56.05 29.30
N ILE A 491 -22.40 -56.46 30.09
CA ILE A 491 -22.28 -57.46 31.15
C ILE A 491 -23.19 -58.62 30.75
N ASP A 492 -22.61 -59.83 30.70
CA ASP A 492 -23.32 -61.09 30.41
C ASP A 492 -24.04 -61.63 31.65
#